data_AF-K7KQE7-F1
#
_entry.id   AF-K7KQE7-F1
#
_cell.length_a   1.000
_cell.length_b   1.000
_cell.length_c   1.000
_cell.angle_alpha   90.00
_cell.angle_beta   90.00
_cell.angle_gamma   90.00
#
_symmetry.space_group_name_H-M   'P 1'
#
loop_
_entity.id
_entity.type
_entity.pdbx_description
1 polymer ?
#
loop_
_entity_poly.entity_id
_entity_poly.type
_entity_poly.pdbx_seq_one_letter_code
_entity_poly.pdbx_strand_id
1 'polypeptide(L)'
;MATNGPLKRKSPPDDESVNLKIKLQDGRNLFFKVNRDMKLINVFKEFCDRQKLDYETLKFIYDGFNIKGKHTAKMLNMEDDAEIVAIRPQIGGGAAAL
;
A
#
# COMPACT_ATOMS: atom_id res chain seq x y z
N MET A 1 9.53 0.74 -18.65
CA MET A 1 8.18 0.50 -19.18
C MET A 1 7.35 -0.21 -18.10
N ALA A 2 6.34 0.43 -17.54
CA ALA A 2 5.34 -0.23 -16.69
C ALA A 2 3.97 0.39 -16.98
N THR A 3 3.34 -0.06 -18.06
CA THR A 3 1.98 0.31 -18.46
C THR A 3 0.99 -0.29 -17.45
N ASN A 4 0.71 0.41 -16.36
CA ASN A 4 -0.38 0.05 -15.47
C ASN A 4 -1.64 0.80 -15.96
N GLY A 5 -2.41 0.14 -16.83
CA GLY A 5 -3.67 0.64 -17.36
C GLY A 5 -4.69 0.97 -16.26
N PRO A 6 -5.69 1.80 -16.58
CA PRO A 6 -6.63 2.36 -15.60
C PRO A 6 -7.51 1.26 -15.03
N LEU A 7 -7.33 0.94 -13.74
CA LEU A 7 -8.24 0.05 -13.01
C LEU A 7 -9.62 0.70 -12.94
N LYS A 8 -10.57 0.19 -13.73
CA LYS A 8 -11.98 0.57 -13.71
C LYS A 8 -12.50 0.54 -12.27
N ARG A 9 -12.92 1.71 -11.77
CA ARG A 9 -13.62 1.91 -10.50
C ARG A 9 -15.03 1.33 -10.63
N LYS A 10 -15.23 0.06 -10.27
CA LYS A 10 -16.57 -0.42 -9.89
C LYS A 10 -16.55 -0.42 -8.36
N SER A 11 -17.24 0.55 -7.76
CA SER A 11 -17.49 0.61 -6.31
C SER A 11 -18.37 -0.58 -5.93
N PRO A 12 -17.86 -1.57 -5.20
CA PRO A 12 -18.62 -2.75 -4.80
C PRO A 12 -19.45 -2.41 -3.56
N PRO A 13 -20.55 -3.13 -3.30
CA PRO A 13 -21.42 -2.89 -2.14
C PRO A 13 -20.62 -2.97 -0.83
N ASP A 14 -21.04 -2.16 0.16
CA ASP A 14 -20.29 -1.80 1.37
C ASP A 14 -19.74 -3.01 2.17
N ASP A 15 -20.47 -4.13 2.17
CA ASP A 15 -20.11 -5.41 2.82
C ASP A 15 -18.81 -6.06 2.33
N GLU A 16 -18.34 -5.72 1.14
CA GLU A 16 -17.10 -6.29 0.61
C GLU A 16 -15.89 -5.37 0.85
N SER A 17 -16.08 -4.17 1.38
CA SER A 17 -14.99 -3.23 1.65
C SER A 17 -14.35 -3.43 3.02
N VAL A 18 -13.04 -3.16 3.12
CA VAL A 18 -12.26 -3.20 4.37
C VAL A 18 -11.51 -1.90 4.56
N ASN A 19 -11.41 -1.46 5.82
CA ASN A 19 -10.60 -0.33 6.19
C ASN A 19 -9.13 -0.76 6.34
N LEU A 20 -8.25 -0.13 5.58
CA LEU A 20 -6.80 -0.35 5.63
C LEU A 20 -6.14 0.90 6.20
N LYS A 21 -5.21 0.70 7.12
CA LYS A 21 -4.40 1.78 7.71
C LYS A 21 -2.94 1.57 7.35
N ILE A 22 -2.39 2.47 6.56
CA ILE A 22 -0.99 2.42 6.14
C ILE A 22 -0.17 3.36 7.03
N LYS A 23 0.78 2.81 7.79
CA LYS A 23 1.70 3.52 8.69
C LYS A 23 3.09 3.64 8.08
N LEU A 24 3.70 4.82 8.13
CA LEU A 24 5.10 5.08 7.77
C LEU A 24 6.01 5.04 8.98
N GLN A 25 7.30 4.82 8.74
CA GLN A 25 8.35 4.92 9.77
C GLN A 25 8.48 6.32 10.38
N ASP A 26 8.04 7.36 9.66
CA ASP A 26 8.00 8.75 10.14
C ASP A 26 6.84 9.03 11.13
N GLY A 27 6.03 8.01 11.46
CA GLY A 27 4.84 8.15 12.32
C GLY A 27 3.57 8.57 11.58
N ARG A 28 3.69 9.02 10.33
CA ARG A 28 2.53 9.36 9.48
C ARG A 28 1.73 8.10 9.16
N ASN A 29 0.40 8.20 9.19
CA ASN A 29 -0.48 7.12 8.78
C ASN A 29 -1.69 7.64 8.03
N LEU A 30 -2.22 6.82 7.12
CA LEU A 30 -3.38 7.15 6.29
C LEU A 30 -4.35 5.96 6.25
N PHE A 31 -5.64 6.28 6.33
CA PHE A 31 -6.72 5.30 6.26
C PHE A 31 -7.32 5.28 4.85
N PHE A 32 -7.56 4.08 4.32
CA PHE A 32 -8.16 3.86 3.01
C PHE A 32 -9.22 2.77 3.12
N LYS A 33 -10.39 3.00 2.51
CA LYS A 33 -11.41 1.96 2.35
C LYS A 33 -11.26 1.33 0.98
N VAL A 34 -11.09 0.01 0.91
CA VAL A 34 -10.99 -0.71 -0.37
C VAL A 34 -11.79 -1.99 -0.40
N ASN A 35 -12.22 -2.38 -1.60
CA ASN A 35 -12.89 -3.66 -1.76
C ASN A 35 -11.93 -4.85 -1.57
N ARG A 36 -12.40 -5.91 -0.94
CA ARG A 36 -11.68 -7.19 -0.74
C ARG A 36 -11.18 -7.77 -2.07
N ASP A 37 -11.96 -7.64 -3.14
CA ASP A 37 -11.60 -8.14 -4.47
C ASP A 37 -10.70 -7.16 -5.28
N MET A 38 -10.50 -5.93 -4.79
CA MET A 38 -9.70 -4.92 -5.46
C MET A 38 -8.21 -5.07 -5.15
N LYS A 39 -7.37 -4.81 -6.16
CA LYS A 39 -5.91 -4.82 -6.03
C LYS A 39 -5.44 -3.64 -5.18
N LEU A 40 -4.55 -3.92 -4.22
CA LEU A 40 -3.98 -2.91 -3.33
C LEU A 40 -3.04 -1.92 -4.05
N ILE A 41 -2.65 -2.19 -5.30
CA ILE A 41 -1.78 -1.31 -6.09
C ILE A 41 -2.29 0.13 -6.17
N ASN A 42 -3.61 0.32 -6.28
CA ASN A 42 -4.18 1.66 -6.36
C ASN A 42 -4.05 2.39 -5.02
N VAL A 43 -4.28 1.68 -3.91
CA VAL A 43 -4.12 2.22 -2.55
C VAL A 43 -2.68 2.64 -2.31
N PHE A 44 -1.74 1.77 -2.65
CA PHE A 44 -0.33 2.08 -2.46
C PHE A 44 0.12 3.22 -3.34
N LYS A 45 -0.33 3.28 -4.60
CA LYS A 45 -0.02 4.42 -5.48
C LYS A 45 -0.60 5.72 -4.94
N GLU A 46 -1.85 5.74 -4.48
CA GLU A 46 -2.46 6.92 -3.89
C GLU A 46 -1.76 7.34 -2.60
N PHE A 47 -1.39 6.38 -1.75
CA PHE A 47 -0.60 6.62 -0.56
C PHE A 47 0.78 7.23 -0.90
N CYS A 48 1.48 6.66 -1.87
CA CYS A 48 2.77 7.13 -2.35
C CYS A 48 2.68 8.56 -2.92
N ASP A 49 1.66 8.84 -3.74
CA ASP A 49 1.40 10.16 -4.30
C ASP A 49 1.15 11.23 -3.21
N ARG A 50 0.33 10.90 -2.20
CA ARG A 50 0.06 11.77 -1.04
C ARG A 50 1.30 12.00 -0.17
N GLN A 51 2.15 11.00 -0.02
CA GLN A 51 3.36 11.07 0.83
C GLN A 51 4.58 11.58 0.07
N LYS A 52 4.47 11.86 -1.24
CA LYS A 52 5.59 12.20 -2.14
C LYS A 52 6.70 11.14 -2.10
N LEU A 53 6.28 9.88 -2.05
CA LEU A 53 7.15 8.71 -2.06
C LEU A 53 6.88 7.88 -3.31
N ASP A 54 7.82 7.01 -3.65
CA ASP A 54 7.67 6.10 -4.78
C ASP A 54 7.25 4.72 -4.27
N TYR A 55 6.21 4.14 -4.89
CA TYR A 55 5.74 2.79 -4.59
C TYR A 55 6.86 1.74 -4.71
N GLU A 56 7.76 1.90 -5.68
CA GLU A 56 8.89 0.99 -5.88
C GLU A 56 9.97 1.14 -4.80
N THR A 57 10.05 2.32 -4.16
CA THR A 57 10.98 2.57 -3.06
C THR A 57 10.42 2.18 -1.70
N LEU A 58 9.13 1.85 -1.61
CA LEU A 58 8.50 1.46 -0.35
C LEU A 58 8.21 -0.04 -0.33
N LYS A 59 8.42 -0.65 0.84
CA LYS A 59 8.00 -2.01 1.13
C LYS A 59 6.79 -1.95 2.06
N PHE A 60 5.69 -2.53 1.60
CA PHE A 60 4.48 -2.67 2.40
C PHE A 60 4.51 -4.04 3.08
N ILE A 61 4.35 -4.04 4.39
CA ILE A 61 4.38 -5.24 5.22
C ILE A 61 3.06 -5.31 5.98
N TYR A 62 2.41 -6.46 5.92
CA TYR A 62 1.20 -6.77 6.67
C TYR A 62 1.38 -8.11 7.36
N ASP A 63 1.19 -8.17 8.66
CA ASP A 63 1.35 -9.39 9.47
C ASP A 63 2.73 -10.08 9.26
N GLY A 64 3.78 -9.29 9.03
CA GLY A 64 5.12 -9.79 8.71
C GLY A 64 5.33 -10.23 7.25
N PHE A 65 4.28 -10.27 6.43
CA PHE A 65 4.36 -10.61 5.01
C PHE A 65 4.53 -9.37 4.12
N ASN A 66 5.43 -9.47 3.14
CA ASN A 66 5.63 -8.43 2.15
C ASN A 66 4.49 -8.43 1.13
N ILE A 67 3.63 -7.42 1.19
CA ILE A 67 2.49 -7.29 0.28
C ILE A 67 2.87 -6.41 -0.90
N LYS A 68 2.55 -6.89 -2.11
CA LYS A 68 2.70 -6.13 -3.36
C LYS A 68 1.34 -5.67 -3.84
N GLY A 69 1.30 -4.61 -4.64
CA GLY A 69 0.07 -4.10 -5.23
C GLY A 69 -0.74 -5.10 -6.08
N LYS A 70 -0.12 -6.21 -6.51
CA LYS A 70 -0.84 -7.31 -7.20
C LYS A 70 -1.75 -8.13 -6.28
N HIS A 71 -1.52 -8.11 -4.97
CA HIS A 71 -2.36 -8.80 -3.99
C HIS A 71 -3.64 -8.00 -3.73
N THR A 72 -4.67 -8.72 -3.31
CA THR A 72 -5.96 -8.17 -2.90
C THR A 72 -6.16 -8.38 -1.40
N ALA A 73 -7.02 -7.58 -0.77
CA ALA A 73 -7.35 -7.75 0.65
C ALA A 73 -7.94 -9.14 0.94
N LYS A 74 -8.73 -9.69 0.01
CA LYS A 74 -9.28 -11.05 0.09
C LYS A 74 -8.21 -12.14 0.11
N MET A 75 -7.16 -12.02 -0.72
CA MET A 75 -6.06 -13.00 -0.75
C MET A 75 -5.25 -13.01 0.55
N LEU A 76 -5.16 -11.87 1.22
CA LEU A 76 -4.43 -11.69 2.47
C LEU A 76 -5.33 -11.88 3.70
N ASN A 77 -6.62 -12.18 3.49
CA ASN A 77 -7.65 -12.24 4.52
C ASN A 77 -7.64 -11.02 5.44
N MET A 78 -7.46 -9.83 4.86
CA MET A 78 -7.45 -8.57 5.60
C MET A 78 -8.85 -8.27 6.15
N GLU A 79 -8.90 -7.96 7.44
CA GLU A 79 -10.10 -7.55 8.14
C GLU A 79 -10.30 -6.02 8.09
N ASP A 80 -11.43 -5.57 8.65
CA ASP A 80 -11.61 -4.16 8.94
C ASP A 80 -10.56 -3.69 9.96
N ASP A 81 -9.98 -2.52 9.74
CA ASP A 81 -8.86 -1.97 10.52
C ASP A 81 -7.50 -2.67 10.31
N ALA A 82 -7.30 -3.32 9.16
CA ALA A 82 -6.01 -3.95 8.84
C ALA A 82 -4.87 -2.93 8.76
N GLU A 83 -3.80 -3.17 9.52
CA GLU A 83 -2.65 -2.27 9.63
C GLU A 83 -1.48 -2.71 8.75
N ILE A 84 -1.08 -1.86 7.81
CA ILE A 84 0.03 -2.07 6.88
C ILE A 84 1.17 -1.15 7.27
N VAL A 85 2.37 -1.69 7.42
CA VAL A 85 3.59 -0.93 7.69
C VAL A 85 4.32 -0.67 6.36
N ALA A 86 4.44 0.59 5.99
CA ALA A 86 5.25 1.08 4.88
C ALA A 86 6.66 1.41 5.39
N ILE A 87 7.61 0.56 5.02
CA ILE A 87 9.03 0.71 5.34
C ILE A 87 9.75 1.20 4.09
N ARG A 88 10.48 2.30 4.20
CA ARG A 88 11.44 2.68 3.17
C ARG A 88 12.73 1.92 3.47
N PRO A 89 13.18 0.98 2.60
CA PRO A 89 14.53 0.47 2.74
C PRO A 89 15.45 1.67 2.60
N GLN A 90 16.07 2.05 3.71
CA GLN A 90 17.20 2.94 3.67
C GLN A 90 18.28 2.23 2.86
N ILE A 91 18.37 2.56 1.58
CA ILE A 91 19.66 2.49 0.90
C ILE A 91 20.50 3.48 1.68
N GLY A 92 21.33 2.95 2.57
CA GLY A 92 22.25 3.74 3.36
C GLY A 92 23.14 4.52 2.40
N GLY A 93 22.78 5.77 2.13
CA GLY A 93 23.62 6.77 1.48
C GLY A 93 24.67 7.33 2.44
N GLY A 94 25.15 6.51 3.38
CA GLY A 94 26.36 6.80 4.13
C GLY A 94 27.55 6.36 3.27
N ALA A 95 28.33 7.34 2.80
CA ALA A 95 29.65 7.20 2.18
C ALA A 95 29.73 6.96 0.65
N ALA A 96 29.62 8.05 -0.12
CA ALA A 96 30.59 8.41 -1.16
C ALA A 96 30.54 9.94 -1.27
N ALA A 97 31.18 10.65 -0.33
CA ALA A 97 32.56 11.11 -0.39
C ALA A 97 32.69 12.39 -1.24
N LEU A 98 32.84 13.51 -0.52
CA LEU A 98 33.48 14.80 -0.86
C LEU A 98 33.12 15.51 -2.16
#